data_AF-A0A7Y6PKA5-F1
#
_entry.id   AF-A0A7Y6PKA5-F1
#
_cell.length_a   1.000
_cell.length_b   1.000
_cell.length_c   1.000
_cell.angle_alpha   90.00
_cell.angle_beta   90.00
_cell.angle_gamma   90.00
#
_symmetry.space_group_name_H-M   'P 1'
#
loop_
_entity.id
_entity.type
_entity.pdbx_description
1 polymer ?
#
loop_
_entity_poly.entity_id
_entity_poly.type
_entity_poly.pdbx_seq_one_letter_code
_entity_poly.pdbx_strand_id
1 'polypeptide(L)'
;MDTIRAAAVAGTFYPGSASELTATVDHLLDAVAVVDGPCPKALIVPHAGYIYSGPIAASAFARVRPYGDRITRVVLVGPAHRVFVPGLVSPGATKLATPLGTLSVDTAALASAGIEPNAAAHAREHSLEVELPFIQRVAPEAQIIPLAGTRADAADVGRVLEQLWGGPETLIVISTDLSHYLPYAEGRAIDQDTCNKIVAGEPVLERERACGSIGINGLTWVARRKQLRIELLDLRSSGDTAGSRDEVVGYRPTARGAASAARRS
;
A
#
# COMPACT_ATOMS: atom_id res chain seq x y z
N MET A 1 -22.08 0.16 17.73
CA MET A 1 -21.93 -1.31 17.60
C MET A 1 -20.74 -1.56 16.70
N ASP A 2 -20.03 -2.68 16.87
CA ASP A 2 -18.98 -3.04 15.91
C ASP A 2 -19.58 -3.49 14.57
N THR A 3 -18.94 -3.06 13.47
CA THR A 3 -19.26 -3.49 12.11
C THR A 3 -17.97 -3.99 11.45
N ILE A 4 -18.00 -5.20 10.90
CA ILE A 4 -16.79 -5.90 10.43
C ILE A 4 -16.86 -6.07 8.91
N ARG A 5 -15.86 -5.55 8.19
CA ARG A 5 -15.59 -5.95 6.81
C ARG A 5 -14.90 -7.32 6.84
N ALA A 6 -15.62 -8.36 6.42
CA ALA A 6 -15.05 -9.70 6.26
C ALA A 6 -13.92 -9.73 5.21
N ALA A 7 -13.02 -10.72 5.31
CA ALA A 7 -12.06 -11.01 4.27
C ALA A 7 -12.78 -11.50 3.00
N ALA A 8 -12.43 -10.92 1.85
CA ALA A 8 -13.02 -11.21 0.54
C ALA A 8 -12.16 -12.17 -0.30
N VAL A 9 -10.85 -12.29 -0.02
CA VAL A 9 -9.89 -13.08 -0.82
C VAL A 9 -9.00 -14.03 0.00
N ALA A 10 -9.25 -14.18 1.30
CA ALA A 10 -8.64 -15.25 2.10
C ALA A 10 -8.86 -16.63 1.45
N GLY A 11 -7.81 -17.45 1.38
CA GLY A 11 -7.83 -18.74 0.69
C GLY A 11 -7.72 -18.66 -0.84
N THR A 12 -7.57 -17.47 -1.44
CA THR A 12 -7.35 -17.31 -2.89
C THR A 12 -6.19 -16.39 -3.26
N PHE A 13 -6.02 -15.25 -2.57
CA PHE A 13 -4.86 -14.37 -2.76
C PHE A 13 -3.74 -14.64 -1.73
N TYR A 14 -4.12 -15.10 -0.55
CA TYR A 14 -3.22 -15.47 0.55
C TYR A 14 -3.85 -16.63 1.34
N PRO A 15 -3.07 -17.40 2.13
CA PRO A 15 -3.59 -18.56 2.88
C PRO A 15 -4.84 -18.29 3.71
N GLY A 16 -5.79 -19.24 3.67
CA GLY A 16 -7.07 -19.11 4.38
C GLY A 16 -7.00 -19.45 5.88
N SER A 17 -5.93 -20.14 6.31
CA SER A 17 -5.76 -20.56 7.71
C SER A 17 -4.78 -19.65 8.48
N ALA A 18 -5.06 -19.39 9.76
CA ALA A 18 -4.32 -18.43 10.56
C ALA A 18 -2.83 -18.78 10.73
N SER A 19 -2.53 -20.07 10.96
CA SER A 19 -1.17 -20.58 11.17
C SER A 19 -0.34 -20.53 9.90
N GLU A 20 -0.91 -20.97 8.77
CA GLU A 20 -0.29 -20.93 7.44
C GLU A 20 -0.06 -19.49 6.97
N LEU A 21 -1.03 -18.59 7.19
CA LEU A 21 -0.88 -17.17 6.87
C LEU A 21 0.21 -16.49 7.72
N THR A 22 0.28 -16.81 9.02
CA THR A 22 1.35 -16.33 9.91
C THR A 22 2.71 -16.81 9.41
N ALA A 23 2.87 -18.13 9.20
CA ALA A 23 4.11 -18.72 8.71
C ALA A 23 4.52 -18.18 7.33
N THR A 24 3.56 -17.92 6.44
CA THR A 24 3.81 -17.35 5.10
C THR A 24 4.32 -15.91 5.21
N VAL A 25 3.66 -15.05 5.97
CA VAL A 25 4.06 -13.64 6.11
C VAL A 25 5.38 -13.51 6.86
N ASP A 26 5.58 -14.30 7.92
CA ASP A 26 6.84 -14.32 8.67
C ASP A 26 8.00 -14.81 7.80
N HIS A 27 7.83 -15.92 7.06
CA HIS A 27 8.85 -16.41 6.13
C HIS A 27 9.21 -15.37 5.05
N LEU A 28 8.20 -14.70 4.46
CA LEU A 28 8.43 -13.64 3.47
C LEU A 28 9.17 -12.44 4.06
N LEU A 29 8.89 -12.06 5.32
CA LEU A 29 9.58 -10.97 6.03
C LEU A 29 11.00 -11.36 6.48
N ASP A 30 11.22 -12.60 6.91
CA ASP A 30 12.52 -13.13 7.36
C ASP A 30 13.47 -13.43 6.19
N ALA A 31 12.93 -13.65 4.98
CA ALA A 31 13.72 -13.78 3.75
C ALA A 31 14.33 -12.44 3.26
N VAL A 32 13.94 -11.31 3.85
CA VAL A 32 14.49 -9.99 3.52
C VAL A 32 15.66 -9.67 4.43
N ALA A 33 16.83 -9.40 3.85
CA ALA A 33 18.00 -8.96 4.61
C ALA A 33 17.71 -7.68 5.41
N VAL A 34 18.14 -7.63 6.68
CA VAL A 34 18.02 -6.43 7.51
C VAL A 34 18.91 -5.34 6.92
N VAL A 35 18.31 -4.18 6.63
CA VAL A 35 19.01 -2.99 6.11
C VAL A 35 18.86 -1.85 7.10
N ASP A 36 19.96 -1.23 7.51
CA ASP A 36 19.93 -0.08 8.41
C ASP A 36 19.29 1.18 7.78
N GLY A 37 19.03 2.17 8.62
CA GLY A 37 18.49 3.48 8.22
C GLY A 37 17.04 3.72 8.66
N PRO A 38 16.55 4.97 8.52
CA PRO A 38 15.31 5.43 9.13
C PRO A 38 14.07 4.73 8.56
N CYS A 39 13.04 4.59 9.40
CA CYS A 39 11.71 4.15 9.00
C CYS A 39 11.22 4.92 7.76
N PRO A 40 10.76 4.26 6.69
CA PRO A 40 10.12 4.94 5.57
C PRO A 40 8.82 5.60 6.05
N LYS A 41 8.47 6.75 5.46
CA LYS A 41 7.22 7.45 5.80
C LYS A 41 6.05 6.99 4.94
N ALA A 42 6.33 6.62 3.69
CA ALA A 42 5.35 5.99 2.82
C ALA A 42 5.93 4.80 2.04
N LEU A 43 5.10 3.77 1.86
CA LEU A 43 5.36 2.57 1.08
C LEU A 43 4.43 2.54 -0.15
N ILE A 44 4.91 2.01 -1.28
CA ILE A 44 4.05 1.66 -2.42
C ILE A 44 4.12 0.13 -2.56
N VAL A 45 3.10 -0.59 -2.08
CA VAL A 45 3.00 -2.07 -2.01
C VAL A 45 2.22 -2.64 -3.20
N PRO A 46 2.48 -3.90 -3.62
CA PRO A 46 1.66 -4.60 -4.63
C PRO A 46 0.71 -5.65 -4.04
N HIS A 47 -0.44 -5.84 -4.70
CA HIS A 47 -1.60 -6.56 -4.15
C HIS A 47 -2.14 -7.72 -5.01
N ALA A 48 -1.38 -8.20 -6.00
CA ALA A 48 -1.59 -9.54 -6.54
C ALA A 48 -1.54 -10.63 -5.43
N GLY A 49 -1.85 -11.89 -5.75
CA GLY A 49 -1.70 -12.99 -4.79
C GLY A 49 -0.27 -13.14 -4.27
N TYR A 50 -0.09 -13.57 -3.01
CA TYR A 50 1.20 -13.62 -2.29
C TYR A 50 2.30 -14.43 -2.99
N ILE A 51 1.92 -15.42 -3.79
CA ILE A 51 2.84 -16.17 -4.66
C ILE A 51 3.57 -15.27 -5.69
N TYR A 52 2.96 -14.14 -6.08
CA TYR A 52 3.53 -13.17 -7.01
C TYR A 52 4.03 -11.90 -6.30
N SER A 53 3.18 -11.28 -5.49
CA SER A 53 3.41 -9.97 -4.83
C SER A 53 4.18 -10.08 -3.52
N GLY A 54 4.01 -11.18 -2.77
CA GLY A 54 4.41 -11.32 -1.37
C GLY A 54 5.88 -11.00 -1.09
N PRO A 55 6.84 -11.51 -1.88
CA PRO A 55 8.26 -11.18 -1.70
C PRO A 55 8.55 -9.68 -1.84
N ILE A 56 7.81 -8.98 -2.70
CA ILE A 56 8.00 -7.56 -2.99
C ILE A 56 7.22 -6.71 -1.97
N ALA A 57 6.04 -7.13 -1.52
CA ALA A 57 5.35 -6.53 -0.38
C ALA A 57 6.23 -6.59 0.89
N ALA A 58 6.81 -7.76 1.17
CA ALA A 58 7.72 -7.99 2.28
C ALA A 58 8.98 -7.12 2.23
N SER A 59 9.60 -6.93 1.05
CA SER A 59 10.88 -6.22 0.94
C SER A 59 10.85 -4.76 1.42
N ALA A 60 9.68 -4.10 1.47
CA ALA A 60 9.53 -2.82 2.16
C ALA A 60 8.81 -2.89 3.52
N PHE A 61 7.93 -3.86 3.79
CA PHE A 61 7.38 -4.02 5.14
C PHE A 61 8.47 -4.42 6.16
N ALA A 62 9.48 -5.18 5.74
CA ALA A 62 10.69 -5.43 6.52
C ALA A 62 11.49 -4.15 6.86
N ARG A 63 11.30 -3.03 6.12
CA ARG A 63 11.88 -1.72 6.46
C ARG A 63 11.11 -0.98 7.55
N VAL A 64 9.86 -1.37 7.81
CA VAL A 64 9.01 -0.85 8.90
C VAL A 64 9.10 -1.71 10.15
N ARG A 65 9.24 -3.03 10.01
CA ARG A 65 9.26 -4.02 11.13
C ARG A 65 10.14 -3.63 12.34
N PRO A 66 11.37 -3.06 12.20
CA PRO A 66 12.18 -2.60 13.35
C PRO A 66 11.62 -1.39 14.11
N TYR A 67 10.52 -0.81 13.63
CA TYR A 67 9.86 0.37 14.17
C TYR A 67 8.38 0.12 14.51
N GLY A 68 7.92 -1.13 14.44
CA GLY A 68 6.51 -1.52 14.56
C GLY A 68 5.79 -0.95 15.79
N ASP A 69 6.41 -1.05 16.96
CA ASP A 69 5.91 -0.55 18.26
C ASP A 69 5.62 0.96 18.28
N ARG A 70 6.11 1.70 17.28
CA ARG A 70 5.89 3.15 17.14
C ARG A 70 4.73 3.48 16.20
N ILE A 71 4.33 2.55 15.33
CA ILE A 71 3.32 2.76 14.29
C ILE A 71 1.94 2.42 14.86
N THR A 72 1.20 3.45 15.26
CA THR A 72 -0.16 3.32 15.81
C THR A 72 -1.26 3.60 14.77
N ARG A 73 -0.89 4.07 13.57
CA ARG A 73 -1.83 4.37 12.48
C ARG A 73 -1.24 3.98 11.12
N VAL A 74 -2.04 3.35 10.25
CA VAL A 74 -1.70 3.13 8.84
C VAL A 74 -2.78 3.72 7.94
N VAL A 75 -2.41 4.71 7.14
CA VAL A 75 -3.24 5.23 6.03
C VAL A 75 -3.02 4.33 4.82
N LEU A 76 -4.05 3.59 4.41
CA LEU A 76 -3.97 2.52 3.42
C LEU A 76 -4.82 2.87 2.20
N VAL A 77 -4.18 3.35 1.14
CA VAL A 77 -4.84 3.88 -0.07
C VAL A 77 -4.68 2.91 -1.23
N GLY A 78 -5.71 2.70 -2.05
CA GLY A 78 -5.60 1.81 -3.21
C GLY A 78 -6.80 1.88 -4.16
N PRO A 79 -6.75 1.10 -5.25
CA PRO A 79 -7.79 1.08 -6.25
C PRO A 79 -9.05 0.35 -5.80
N ALA A 80 -10.20 0.89 -6.19
CA ALA A 80 -11.42 0.14 -6.39
C ALA A 80 -11.43 -0.43 -7.83
N HIS A 81 -11.53 -1.75 -7.93
CA HIS A 81 -11.64 -2.56 -9.15
C HIS A 81 -13.07 -3.00 -9.41
N ARG A 82 -13.84 -3.31 -8.35
CA ARG A 82 -15.19 -3.91 -8.47
C ARG A 82 -16.31 -2.90 -8.65
N VAL A 83 -16.14 -1.68 -8.16
CA VAL A 83 -17.16 -0.61 -8.16
C VAL A 83 -16.47 0.68 -8.59
N PHE A 84 -17.12 1.45 -9.47
CA PHE A 84 -16.62 2.78 -9.84
C PHE A 84 -16.80 3.76 -8.67
N VAL A 85 -15.70 4.35 -8.21
CA VAL A 85 -15.66 5.36 -7.15
C VAL A 85 -15.01 6.64 -7.67
N PRO A 86 -15.75 7.76 -7.80
CA PRO A 86 -15.16 9.09 -7.90
C PRO A 86 -14.70 9.55 -6.51
N GLY A 87 -13.47 10.01 -6.38
CA GLY A 87 -12.86 10.36 -5.09
C GLY A 87 -12.33 9.15 -4.32
N LEU A 88 -12.42 9.22 -2.98
CA LEU A 88 -12.00 8.17 -2.04
C LEU A 88 -13.17 7.83 -1.10
N VAL A 89 -13.34 6.54 -0.80
CA VAL A 89 -14.38 6.04 0.12
C VAL A 89 -13.82 5.05 1.13
N SER A 90 -14.48 4.97 2.28
CA SER A 90 -14.19 4.02 3.36
C SER A 90 -15.16 2.82 3.34
N PRO A 91 -14.90 1.73 4.08
CA PRO A 91 -15.77 0.55 4.09
C PRO A 91 -17.07 0.73 4.90
N GLY A 92 -17.20 1.79 5.69
CA GLY A 92 -18.29 1.91 6.69
C GLY A 92 -18.21 0.91 7.85
N ALA A 93 -17.10 0.18 7.96
CA ALA A 93 -16.83 -0.81 9.01
C ALA A 93 -15.96 -0.20 10.13
N THR A 94 -16.21 -0.56 11.40
CA THR A 94 -15.30 -0.26 12.52
C THR A 94 -14.09 -1.20 12.57
N LYS A 95 -14.15 -2.36 11.90
CA LYS A 95 -13.08 -3.37 11.89
C LYS A 95 -12.90 -4.01 10.51
N LEU A 96 -11.67 -4.42 10.21
CA LEU A 96 -11.29 -5.21 9.04
C LEU A 96 -10.85 -6.60 9.50
N ALA A 97 -11.41 -7.67 8.94
CA ALA A 97 -11.04 -9.04 9.30
C ALA A 97 -10.06 -9.68 8.31
N THR A 98 -9.15 -10.49 8.84
CA THR A 98 -8.29 -11.43 8.13
C THR A 98 -8.29 -12.78 8.89
N PRO A 99 -7.68 -13.86 8.37
CA PRO A 99 -7.45 -15.07 9.15
C PRO A 99 -6.57 -14.86 10.40
N LEU A 100 -5.84 -13.75 10.53
CA LEU A 100 -5.05 -13.40 11.72
C LEU A 100 -5.87 -12.64 12.79
N GLY A 101 -7.17 -12.38 12.56
CA GLY A 101 -8.03 -11.63 13.48
C GLY A 101 -8.56 -10.34 12.87
N THR A 102 -8.83 -9.32 13.71
CA THR A 102 -9.40 -8.04 13.24
C THR A 102 -8.50 -6.85 13.55
N LEU A 103 -8.25 -6.00 12.56
CA LEU A 103 -7.70 -4.66 12.76
C LEU A 103 -8.82 -3.66 13.01
N SER A 104 -8.57 -2.66 13.87
CA SER A 104 -9.51 -1.56 14.11
C SER A 104 -9.39 -0.48 13.04
N VAL A 105 -10.52 0.11 12.63
CA VAL A 105 -10.57 1.25 11.71
C VAL A 105 -10.62 2.56 12.50
N ASP A 106 -9.77 3.52 12.14
CA ASP A 106 -9.81 4.87 12.70
C ASP A 106 -10.94 5.69 12.02
N THR A 107 -12.16 5.44 12.47
CA THR A 107 -13.38 6.10 11.96
C THR A 107 -13.42 7.59 12.29
N ALA A 108 -12.70 8.04 13.32
CA ALA A 108 -12.59 9.44 13.69
C ALA A 108 -11.72 10.22 12.68
N ALA A 109 -10.59 9.65 12.25
CA ALA A 109 -9.77 10.23 11.19
C ALA A 109 -10.48 10.22 9.83
N LEU A 110 -11.21 9.15 9.50
CA LEU A 110 -12.04 9.09 8.28
C LEU A 110 -13.11 10.21 8.26
N ALA A 111 -13.85 10.39 9.35
CA ALA A 111 -14.85 11.45 9.46
C ALA A 111 -14.22 12.85 9.43
N SER A 112 -13.08 13.05 10.09
CA SER A 112 -12.33 14.31 10.05
C SER A 112 -11.85 14.67 8.64
N ALA A 113 -11.44 13.68 7.85
CA ALA A 113 -11.00 13.85 6.46
C ALA A 113 -12.14 13.87 5.43
N GLY A 114 -13.41 13.83 5.87
CA GLY A 114 -14.58 13.89 4.98
C GLY A 114 -14.74 12.65 4.08
N ILE A 115 -14.29 11.48 4.53
CA ILE A 115 -14.30 10.25 3.73
C ILE A 115 -15.60 9.47 3.94
N GLU A 116 -16.51 9.59 2.98
CA GLU A 116 -17.80 8.91 2.98
C GLU A 116 -17.68 7.37 2.96
N PRO A 117 -18.61 6.64 3.60
CA PRO A 117 -18.64 5.19 3.60
C PRO A 117 -19.32 4.62 2.34
N ASN A 118 -18.66 3.68 1.68
CA ASN A 118 -19.23 2.86 0.61
C ASN A 118 -18.84 1.39 0.81
N ALA A 119 -19.66 0.68 1.59
CA ALA A 119 -19.44 -0.74 1.89
C ALA A 119 -19.41 -1.61 0.62
N ALA A 120 -20.21 -1.29 -0.41
CA ALA A 120 -20.23 -2.05 -1.66
C ALA A 120 -18.90 -1.96 -2.43
N ALA A 121 -18.25 -0.79 -2.42
CA ALA A 121 -16.93 -0.62 -3.02
C ALA A 121 -15.82 -1.40 -2.30
N HIS A 122 -15.97 -1.68 -1.01
CA HIS A 122 -14.97 -2.43 -0.21
C HIS A 122 -15.27 -3.93 -0.06
N ALA A 123 -16.53 -4.36 -0.15
CA ALA A 123 -16.97 -5.71 0.23
C ALA A 123 -16.43 -6.86 -0.65
N ARG A 124 -16.01 -6.56 -1.88
CA ARG A 124 -15.36 -7.53 -2.81
C ARG A 124 -14.05 -6.99 -3.39
N GLU A 125 -13.55 -5.90 -2.83
CA GLU A 125 -12.23 -5.36 -3.19
C GLU A 125 -11.12 -6.13 -2.46
N HIS A 126 -9.93 -6.17 -3.05
CA HIS A 126 -8.79 -6.93 -2.56
C HIS A 126 -7.54 -6.07 -2.34
N SER A 127 -7.41 -4.95 -3.06
CA SER A 127 -6.21 -4.12 -3.08
C SER A 127 -5.72 -3.68 -1.69
N LEU A 128 -6.64 -3.33 -0.79
CA LEU A 128 -6.30 -2.98 0.60
C LEU A 128 -6.16 -4.22 1.49
N GLU A 129 -6.89 -5.31 1.19
CA GLU A 129 -6.98 -6.48 2.05
C GLU A 129 -5.69 -7.30 2.06
N VAL A 130 -5.04 -7.43 0.91
CA VAL A 130 -3.80 -8.20 0.72
C VAL A 130 -2.65 -7.65 1.60
N GLU A 131 -2.72 -6.36 1.95
CA GLU A 131 -1.73 -5.68 2.82
C GLU A 131 -1.99 -5.90 4.32
N LEU A 132 -3.21 -6.25 4.72
CA LEU A 132 -3.60 -6.31 6.13
C LEU A 132 -2.80 -7.35 6.93
N PRO A 133 -2.55 -8.58 6.44
CA PRO A 133 -1.74 -9.54 7.19
C PRO A 133 -0.30 -9.07 7.40
N PHE A 134 0.33 -8.42 6.39
CA PHE A 134 1.64 -7.80 6.58
C PHE A 134 1.62 -6.73 7.66
N ILE A 135 0.62 -5.83 7.65
CA ILE A 135 0.45 -4.79 8.67
C ILE A 135 0.29 -5.42 10.07
N GLN A 136 -0.49 -6.49 10.22
CA GLN A 136 -0.63 -7.21 11.51
C GLN A 136 0.67 -7.85 12.00
N ARG A 137 1.63 -8.17 11.12
CA ARG A 137 2.95 -8.72 11.51
C ARG A 137 4.01 -7.65 11.75
N VAL A 138 3.89 -6.44 11.20
CA VAL A 138 4.88 -5.36 11.39
C VAL A 138 4.42 -4.17 12.24
N ALA A 139 3.13 -4.03 12.53
CA ALA A 139 2.56 -2.95 13.33
C ALA A 139 1.23 -3.41 13.98
N PRO A 140 1.27 -4.36 14.95
CA PRO A 140 0.07 -5.06 15.44
C PRO A 140 -0.96 -4.14 16.13
N GLU A 141 -0.50 -3.07 16.79
CA GLU A 141 -1.37 -2.11 17.49
C GLU A 141 -1.96 -1.01 16.58
N ALA A 142 -1.70 -1.06 15.27
CA ALA A 142 -2.05 0.04 14.37
C ALA A 142 -3.53 0.06 13.98
N GLN A 143 -4.16 1.23 14.10
CA GLN A 143 -5.48 1.48 13.51
C GLN A 143 -5.34 1.80 12.02
N ILE A 144 -6.27 1.30 11.20
CA ILE A 144 -6.24 1.44 9.75
C ILE A 144 -7.17 2.57 9.29
N ILE A 145 -6.72 3.36 8.32
CA ILE A 145 -7.54 4.31 7.56
C ILE A 145 -7.60 3.82 6.11
N PRO A 146 -8.55 2.92 5.78
CA PRO A 146 -8.67 2.31 4.46
C PRO A 146 -9.41 3.23 3.48
N LEU A 147 -8.74 3.58 2.38
CA LEU A 147 -9.20 4.54 1.36
C LEU A 147 -9.17 3.88 -0.03
N ALA A 148 -10.33 3.57 -0.60
CA ALA A 148 -10.43 3.01 -1.95
C ALA A 148 -11.00 4.03 -2.94
N GLY A 149 -10.54 4.02 -4.19
CA GLY A 149 -11.05 4.91 -5.24
C GLY A 149 -10.79 4.40 -6.66
N THR A 150 -11.54 4.86 -7.65
CA THR A 150 -11.29 4.53 -9.08
C THR A 150 -10.69 5.72 -9.83
N ARG A 151 -11.15 6.94 -9.54
CA ARG A 151 -10.68 8.17 -10.18
C ARG A 151 -10.79 9.35 -9.20
N ALA A 152 -9.68 10.05 -8.97
CA ALA A 152 -9.60 11.25 -8.14
C ALA A 152 -8.43 12.11 -8.63
N ASP A 153 -8.50 13.43 -8.45
CA ASP A 153 -7.39 14.31 -8.81
C ASP A 153 -6.25 14.20 -7.78
N ALA A 154 -5.00 14.28 -8.26
CA ALA A 154 -3.80 14.16 -7.44
C ALA A 154 -3.78 15.15 -6.26
N ALA A 155 -4.37 16.33 -6.42
CA ALA A 155 -4.48 17.34 -5.37
C ALA A 155 -5.55 17.02 -4.31
N ASP A 156 -6.60 16.26 -4.65
CA ASP A 156 -7.63 15.84 -3.68
C ASP A 156 -7.08 14.71 -2.79
N VAL A 157 -6.57 13.64 -3.40
CA VAL A 157 -5.90 12.55 -2.69
C VAL A 157 -4.71 13.10 -1.89
N GLY A 158 -3.95 14.03 -2.49
CA GLY A 158 -2.84 14.71 -1.84
C GLY A 158 -3.26 15.53 -0.62
N ARG A 159 -4.38 16.27 -0.67
CA ARG A 159 -4.92 17.01 0.49
C ARG A 159 -5.37 16.08 1.62
N VAL A 160 -6.06 14.97 1.29
CA VAL A 160 -6.41 13.93 2.26
C VAL A 160 -5.15 13.34 2.91
N LEU A 161 -4.12 13.03 2.12
CA LEU A 161 -2.83 12.56 2.62
C LEU A 161 -2.06 13.61 3.45
N GLU A 162 -2.17 14.92 3.16
CA GLU A 162 -1.58 15.96 4.01
C GLU A 162 -2.29 16.10 5.35
N GLN A 163 -3.62 15.98 5.39
CA GLN A 163 -4.41 16.00 6.62
C GLN A 163 -4.15 14.76 7.49
N LEU A 164 -4.12 13.59 6.87
CA LEU A 164 -3.85 12.32 7.54
C LEU A 164 -2.35 12.04 7.73
N TRP A 165 -1.45 13.00 7.44
CA TRP A 165 -0.02 12.75 7.34
C TRP A 165 0.59 12.24 8.65
N GLY A 166 0.26 12.86 9.79
CA GLY A 166 0.80 12.49 11.11
C GLY A 166 2.32 12.68 11.26
N GLY A 167 2.84 12.27 12.41
CA GLY A 167 4.26 12.26 12.76
C GLY A 167 4.93 10.91 12.49
N PRO A 168 5.90 10.47 13.31
CA PRO A 168 6.54 9.16 13.17
C PRO A 168 5.62 7.96 13.47
N GLU A 169 4.43 8.19 14.04
CA GLU A 169 3.45 7.16 14.44
C GLU A 169 2.50 6.72 13.32
N THR A 170 2.44 7.49 12.23
CA THR A 170 1.58 7.22 11.09
C THR A 170 2.39 6.71 9.89
N LEU A 171 2.10 5.50 9.42
CA LEU A 171 2.61 4.98 8.15
C LEU A 171 1.61 5.29 7.02
N ILE A 172 2.10 5.54 5.81
CA ILE A 172 1.28 5.60 4.60
C ILE A 172 1.61 4.40 3.71
N VAL A 173 0.60 3.68 3.23
CA VAL A 173 0.72 2.53 2.35
C VAL A 173 -0.16 2.77 1.13
N ILE A 174 0.47 2.94 -0.03
CA ILE A 174 -0.19 3.03 -1.33
C ILE A 174 -0.17 1.63 -1.95
N SER A 175 -1.33 1.04 -2.19
CA SER A 175 -1.46 -0.30 -2.76
C SER A 175 -1.72 -0.25 -4.26
N THR A 176 -0.80 -0.82 -5.04
CA THR A 176 -0.79 -0.79 -6.50
C THR A 176 0.14 -1.85 -7.09
N ASP A 177 -0.39 -2.62 -8.02
CA ASP A 177 0.39 -3.27 -9.07
C ASP A 177 0.74 -2.23 -10.17
N LEU A 178 1.72 -2.50 -11.05
CA LEU A 178 2.05 -1.62 -12.19
C LEU A 178 1.35 -2.04 -13.49
N SER A 179 2.08 -2.43 -14.55
CA SER A 179 1.47 -2.90 -15.79
C SER A 179 0.87 -4.31 -15.65
N HIS A 180 -0.05 -4.67 -16.55
CA HIS A 180 -0.72 -5.98 -16.56
C HIS A 180 -0.86 -6.51 -17.99
N TYR A 181 -0.79 -7.82 -18.17
CA TYR A 181 -1.03 -8.53 -19.45
C TYR A 181 -0.14 -8.06 -20.62
N LEU A 182 1.11 -7.69 -20.32
CA LEU A 182 2.12 -7.33 -21.31
C LEU A 182 3.23 -8.39 -21.40
N PRO A 183 3.83 -8.60 -22.60
CA PRO A 183 5.01 -9.45 -22.77
C PRO A 183 6.14 -9.03 -21.83
N TYR A 184 6.83 -10.00 -21.21
CA TYR A 184 7.82 -9.74 -20.14
C TYR A 184 8.80 -8.60 -20.41
N ALA A 185 9.38 -8.51 -21.62
CA ALA A 185 10.33 -7.46 -21.96
C ALA A 185 9.70 -6.06 -22.08
N GLU A 186 8.44 -5.99 -22.52
CA GLU A 186 7.67 -4.74 -22.66
C GLU A 186 7.13 -4.28 -21.31
N GLY A 187 6.53 -5.19 -20.53
CA GLY A 187 6.11 -4.94 -19.14
C GLY A 187 7.28 -4.42 -18.31
N ARG A 188 8.41 -5.13 -18.26
CA ARG A 188 9.63 -4.70 -17.54
C ARG A 188 10.13 -3.32 -17.96
N ALA A 189 9.99 -2.93 -19.24
CA ALA A 189 10.38 -1.59 -19.71
C ALA A 189 9.39 -0.50 -19.27
N ILE A 190 8.09 -0.75 -19.36
CA ILE A 190 7.01 0.16 -18.94
C ILE A 190 7.01 0.30 -17.41
N ASP A 191 7.22 -0.78 -16.67
CA ASP A 191 7.34 -0.77 -15.21
C ASP A 191 8.58 0.01 -14.74
N GLN A 192 9.72 -0.12 -15.44
CA GLN A 192 10.93 0.64 -15.12
C GLN A 192 10.76 2.15 -15.41
N ASP A 193 10.19 2.53 -16.57
CA ASP A 193 9.81 3.91 -16.89
C ASP A 193 8.84 4.49 -15.84
N THR A 194 7.86 3.68 -15.44
CA THR A 194 6.88 4.00 -14.42
C THR A 194 7.53 4.22 -13.04
N CYS A 195 8.42 3.32 -12.58
CA CYS A 195 9.18 3.52 -11.35
C CYS A 195 10.10 4.75 -11.42
N ASN A 196 10.75 5.01 -12.56
CA ASN A 196 11.63 6.16 -12.74
C ASN A 196 10.85 7.49 -12.56
N LYS A 197 9.65 7.59 -13.14
CA LYS A 197 8.75 8.74 -12.96
C LYS A 197 8.36 8.94 -11.50
N ILE A 198 7.95 7.88 -10.80
CA ILE A 198 7.60 7.98 -9.37
C ILE A 198 8.83 8.42 -8.54
N VAL A 199 10.03 7.90 -8.84
CA VAL A 199 11.29 8.28 -8.17
C VAL A 199 11.67 9.75 -8.43
N ALA A 200 11.44 10.27 -9.65
CA ALA A 200 11.52 11.69 -9.97
C ALA A 200 10.39 12.53 -9.33
N GLY A 201 9.45 11.89 -8.63
CA GLY A 201 8.26 12.52 -8.05
C GLY A 201 7.28 13.04 -9.10
N GLU A 202 7.31 12.52 -10.33
CA GLU A 202 6.41 12.93 -11.41
C GLU A 202 4.99 12.38 -11.19
N PRO A 203 3.95 13.21 -11.41
CA PRO A 203 2.56 12.80 -11.26
C PRO A 203 1.97 12.26 -12.57
N VAL A 204 0.80 11.64 -12.45
CA VAL A 204 -0.04 11.13 -13.55
C VAL A 204 0.58 9.93 -14.26
N LEU A 205 0.72 8.85 -13.49
CA LEU A 205 0.50 7.54 -14.07
C LEU A 205 -1.00 7.38 -14.35
N GLU A 206 -1.30 6.80 -15.51
CA GLU A 206 -2.64 6.34 -15.89
C GLU A 206 -2.93 4.99 -15.20
N ARG A 207 -4.21 4.58 -15.11
CA ARG A 207 -4.62 3.35 -14.41
C ARG A 207 -4.05 2.10 -15.07
N GLU A 208 -3.78 2.20 -16.35
CA GLU A 208 -3.23 1.22 -17.28
C GLU A 208 -1.73 0.96 -17.03
N ARG A 209 -1.04 1.90 -16.36
CA ARG A 209 0.38 1.79 -15.95
C ARG A 209 0.56 1.45 -14.48
N ALA A 210 -0.45 1.73 -13.66
CA ALA A 210 -0.51 1.37 -12.26
C ALA A 210 -1.98 1.38 -11.79
N CYS A 211 -2.51 0.23 -11.39
CA CYS A 211 -3.94 0.12 -11.05
C CYS A 211 -4.35 1.10 -9.93
N GLY A 212 -3.48 1.30 -8.93
CA GLY A 212 -3.60 2.23 -7.81
C GLY A 212 -3.00 3.61 -8.06
N SER A 213 -2.89 4.03 -9.32
CA SER A 213 -2.32 5.34 -9.73
C SER A 213 -2.86 6.53 -8.94
N ILE A 214 -4.12 6.55 -8.51
CA ILE A 214 -4.69 7.63 -7.68
C ILE A 214 -3.89 7.86 -6.38
N GLY A 215 -3.44 6.79 -5.72
CA GLY A 215 -2.67 6.87 -4.48
C GLY A 215 -1.22 7.26 -4.73
N ILE A 216 -0.64 6.78 -5.84
CA ILE A 216 0.70 7.20 -6.28
C ILE A 216 0.71 8.70 -6.59
N ASN A 217 -0.25 9.16 -7.40
CA ASN A 217 -0.39 10.54 -7.85
C ASN A 217 -0.65 11.49 -6.67
N GLY A 218 -1.45 11.07 -5.69
CA GLY A 218 -1.59 11.79 -4.42
C GLY A 218 -0.29 11.84 -3.61
N LEU A 219 0.41 10.72 -3.48
CA LEU A 219 1.67 10.66 -2.74
C LEU A 219 2.79 11.49 -3.40
N THR A 220 2.92 11.48 -4.73
CA THR A 220 3.93 12.31 -5.43
C THR A 220 3.61 13.80 -5.33
N TRP A 221 2.32 14.17 -5.34
CA TRP A 221 1.88 15.55 -5.06
C TRP A 221 2.30 16.02 -3.65
N VAL A 222 2.11 15.18 -2.63
CA VAL A 222 2.60 15.49 -1.27
C VAL A 222 4.13 15.48 -1.19
N ALA A 223 4.79 14.52 -1.84
CA ALA A 223 6.25 14.38 -1.82
C ALA A 223 6.95 15.61 -2.37
N ARG A 224 6.46 16.18 -3.48
CA ARG A 224 6.94 17.46 -4.03
C ARG A 224 6.82 18.60 -3.00
N ARG A 225 5.66 18.73 -2.36
CA ARG A 225 5.35 19.81 -1.41
C ARG A 225 6.14 19.72 -0.10
N LYS A 226 6.38 18.50 0.39
CA LYS A 226 7.15 18.22 1.61
C LYS A 226 8.63 17.90 1.35
N GLN A 227 9.12 18.06 0.12
CA GLN A 227 10.50 17.78 -0.31
C GLN A 227 11.01 16.39 0.10
N LEU A 228 10.15 15.37 -0.05
CA LEU A 228 10.47 13.98 0.26
C LEU A 228 11.27 13.34 -0.89
N ARG A 229 12.22 12.48 -0.54
CA ARG A 229 12.97 11.66 -1.50
C ARG A 229 12.23 10.36 -1.76
N ILE A 230 12.10 9.98 -3.02
CA ILE A 230 11.54 8.67 -3.41
C ILE A 230 12.68 7.75 -3.89
N GLU A 231 12.54 6.46 -3.61
CA GLU A 231 13.59 5.43 -3.75
C GLU A 231 12.96 4.10 -4.18
N LEU A 232 13.45 3.53 -5.29
CA LEU A 232 13.13 2.18 -5.76
C LEU A 232 13.88 1.17 -4.87
N LEU A 233 13.16 0.32 -4.14
CA LEU A 233 13.78 -0.72 -3.31
C LEU A 233 13.92 -2.06 -4.04
N ASP A 234 12.91 -2.42 -4.82
CA ASP A 234 12.78 -3.72 -5.47
C ASP A 234 11.89 -3.58 -6.71
N LEU A 235 12.29 -4.17 -7.83
CA LEU A 235 11.51 -4.23 -9.07
C LEU A 235 11.66 -5.62 -9.68
N ARG A 236 10.59 -6.38 -9.52
CA ARG A 236 10.41 -7.74 -10.04
C ARG A 236 9.08 -7.79 -10.73
N SER A 237 8.96 -8.71 -11.67
CA SER A 237 7.71 -9.05 -12.30
C SER A 237 7.16 -10.37 -11.70
N SER A 238 5.89 -10.70 -11.93
CA SER A 238 5.35 -12.02 -11.55
C SER A 238 6.13 -13.20 -12.14
N GLY A 239 6.72 -13.05 -13.33
CA GLY A 239 7.63 -14.01 -13.98
C GLY A 239 9.06 -14.03 -13.40
N ASP A 240 9.37 -13.16 -12.44
CA ASP A 240 10.59 -13.20 -11.61
C ASP A 240 10.34 -13.81 -10.21
N THR A 241 9.08 -14.12 -9.85
CA THR A 241 8.72 -14.74 -8.56
C THR A 241 8.14 -16.14 -8.69
N ALA A 242 7.13 -16.35 -9.55
CA ALA A 242 6.45 -17.66 -9.66
C ALA A 242 5.72 -17.95 -10.98
N GLY A 243 5.50 -16.96 -11.84
CA GLY A 243 4.85 -17.12 -13.15
C GLY A 243 5.80 -17.61 -14.25
N SER A 244 5.25 -17.88 -15.43
CA SER A 244 6.06 -17.92 -16.65
C SER A 244 6.48 -16.50 -17.07
N ARG A 245 7.34 -16.37 -18.08
CA ARG A 245 7.82 -15.07 -18.60
C ARG A 245 6.98 -14.56 -19.77
N ASP A 246 5.71 -14.96 -19.84
CA ASP A 246 4.84 -14.66 -20.98
C ASP A 246 3.99 -13.40 -20.73
N GLU A 247 3.40 -13.27 -19.54
CA GLU A 247 2.65 -12.08 -19.09
C GLU A 247 3.07 -11.70 -17.67
N VAL A 248 3.37 -10.43 -17.41
CA VAL A 248 3.90 -10.03 -16.10
C VAL A 248 3.40 -8.69 -15.55
N VAL A 249 3.65 -8.48 -14.24
CA VAL A 249 3.25 -7.32 -13.43
C VAL A 249 4.42 -6.82 -12.57
N GLY A 250 4.89 -5.59 -12.76
CA GLY A 250 6.00 -4.98 -12.02
C GLY A 250 5.64 -4.13 -10.79
N TYR A 251 6.65 -3.77 -9.99
CA TYR A 251 6.59 -3.05 -8.69
C TYR A 251 7.98 -2.38 -8.42
N ARG A 252 8.40 -1.67 -7.34
CA ARG A 252 7.78 -0.90 -6.24
C ARG A 252 8.69 0.28 -5.76
N PRO A 253 8.23 1.54 -5.68
CA PRO A 253 8.97 2.63 -4.99
C PRO A 253 8.60 2.82 -3.51
N THR A 254 9.36 3.65 -2.78
CA THR A 254 9.12 4.07 -1.39
C THR A 254 9.51 5.52 -1.17
N ALA A 255 8.98 6.19 -0.12
CA ALA A 255 9.29 7.59 0.17
C ALA A 255 9.88 7.81 1.58
N ARG A 256 11.02 8.52 1.62
CA ARG A 256 11.70 9.00 2.84
C ARG A 256 11.57 10.51 2.97
N GLY A 257 11.31 11.01 4.18
CA GLY A 257 11.46 12.43 4.48
C GLY A 257 12.91 12.81 4.69
N ALA A 258 13.28 14.04 4.33
CA ALA A 258 14.53 14.63 4.78
C ALA A 258 14.48 14.87 6.29
N ALA A 259 15.56 14.52 7.01
CA ALA A 259 15.72 14.97 8.38
C ALA A 259 15.89 16.50 8.39
N SER A 260 15.19 17.20 9.29
CA SER A 260 15.37 18.65 9.42
C SER A 260 16.80 18.95 9.90
N ALA A 261 17.52 19.78 9.13
CA ALA A 261 18.82 20.27 9.56
C ALA A 261 18.63 21.12 10.83
N ALA A 262 19.15 20.63 11.96
CA ALA A 262 19.10 21.37 13.22
C ALA A 262 19.84 22.71 13.06
N ARG A 263 19.10 23.82 13.23
CA ARG A 263 19.66 25.18 13.12
C ARG A 263 20.76 25.35 14.17
N ARG A 264 21.97 25.69 13.72
CA ARG A 264 23.08 26.16 14.57
C ARG A 264 23.38 27.63 14.26
N SER A 265 22.55 28.51 14.82
CA SER A 265 22.77 29.95 14.96
C SER A 265 21.74 30.48 15.96
#